data_AF-U4UP89-F1
#
_entry.id   AF-U4UP89-F1
#
_cell.length_a   1.000
_cell.length_b   1.000
_cell.length_c   1.000
_cell.angle_alpha   90.00
_cell.angle_beta   90.00
_cell.angle_gamma   90.00
#
_symmetry.space_group_name_H-M   'P 1'
#
loop_
_entity.id
_entity.type
_entity.pdbx_description
1 polymer ?
#
loop_
_entity_poly.entity_id
_entity_poly.type
_entity_poly.pdbx_seq_one_letter_code
_entity_poly.pdbx_strand_id
1 'polypeptide(L)'
;MEVRLEFVVGGWRCVELDLWNGGRAEEPVIVHGYTFVPEISAKEVLEAIAESAFKTSDYPVVLSFENHCNPRQQAKIANYCREIFGEMLLDAPIENHPLKDS
;
A
#
# COMPACT_ATOMS: atom_id res chain seq x y z
N MET A 1 4.83 16.33 -9.07
CA MET A 1 3.73 16.34 -8.10
C MET A 1 4.17 15.44 -6.97
N GLU A 2 4.38 15.99 -5.78
CA GLU A 2 4.76 15.23 -4.60
C GLU A 2 3.47 14.62 -4.04
N VAL A 3 3.36 13.29 -4.01
CA VAL A 3 2.19 12.61 -3.44
C VAL A 3 2.28 12.74 -1.92
N ARG A 4 1.68 13.79 -1.38
CA ARG A 4 1.69 14.06 0.06
C ARG A 4 0.43 13.45 0.68
N LEU A 5 0.62 12.41 1.49
CA LEU A 5 -0.49 11.71 2.15
C LEU A 5 -0.87 12.49 3.43
N GLU A 6 -1.59 13.60 3.26
CA GLU A 6 -2.01 14.49 4.37
C GLU A 6 -2.82 13.75 5.44
N PHE A 7 -3.54 12.68 5.06
CA PHE A 7 -4.32 11.87 5.99
C PHE A 7 -3.45 11.09 7.00
N VAL A 8 -2.25 10.62 6.60
CA VAL A 8 -1.32 9.94 7.53
C VAL A 8 -0.80 10.95 8.56
N VAL A 9 -0.51 12.17 8.11
CA VAL A 9 -0.11 13.29 9.00
C VAL A 9 -1.26 13.68 9.95
N GLY A 10 -2.51 13.55 9.50
CA GLY A 10 -3.71 13.76 10.30
C GLY A 10 -4.01 12.67 11.35
N GLY A 11 -3.16 11.65 11.47
CA GLY A 11 -3.31 10.57 12.46
C GLY A 11 -4.22 9.43 12.01
N TRP A 12 -4.62 9.38 10.73
CA TRP A 12 -5.42 8.28 10.19
C TRP A 12 -4.53 7.05 10.06
N ARG A 13 -4.97 5.92 10.61
CA ARG A 13 -4.19 4.67 10.67
C ARG A 13 -4.70 3.58 9.72
N CYS A 14 -5.70 3.87 8.91
CA CYS A 14 -6.20 2.99 7.86
C CYS A 14 -6.18 3.74 6.53
N VAL A 15 -5.60 3.11 5.51
CA VAL A 15 -5.41 3.70 4.18
C VAL A 15 -5.92 2.72 3.14
N GLU A 16 -6.84 3.19 2.30
CA GLU A 16 -7.39 2.41 1.20
C GLU A 16 -6.59 2.65 -0.09
N LEU A 17 -6.26 1.57 -0.81
CA LEU A 17 -5.53 1.61 -2.07
C LEU A 17 -6.26 0.77 -3.13
N ASP A 18 -6.80 1.46 -4.14
CA ASP A 18 -7.46 0.85 -5.29
C ASP A 18 -6.43 0.49 -6.35
N LEU A 19 -6.01 -0.78 -6.38
CA LEU A 19 -4.94 -1.28 -7.23
C LEU A 19 -5.49 -1.84 -8.54
N TRP A 20 -5.00 -1.31 -9.66
CA TRP A 20 -5.42 -1.69 -11.01
C TRP A 20 -4.24 -2.10 -11.88
N ASN A 21 -4.53 -2.89 -12.92
CA ASN A 21 -3.53 -3.24 -13.93
C ASN A 21 -3.09 -2.01 -14.71
N GLY A 22 -1.83 -1.60 -14.59
CA GLY A 22 -1.29 -0.56 -15.47
C GLY A 22 -0.89 -1.13 -16.82
N GLY A 23 -1.22 -0.39 -17.89
CA GLY A 23 -0.89 -0.76 -19.27
C GLY A 23 0.54 -0.42 -19.68
N ARG A 24 1.20 0.49 -18.97
CA ARG A 24 2.57 0.94 -19.27
C ARG A 24 3.58 0.10 -18.50
N ALA A 25 4.50 -0.56 -19.21
CA ALA A 25 5.56 -1.42 -18.63
C ALA A 25 5.07 -2.51 -17.65
N GLU A 26 3.76 -2.82 -17.66
CA GLU A 26 3.11 -3.74 -16.73
C GLU A 26 3.35 -3.38 -15.26
N GLU A 27 3.38 -2.08 -14.95
CA GLU A 27 3.46 -1.55 -13.59
C GLU A 27 2.06 -1.42 -12.97
N PRO A 28 1.85 -1.84 -11.72
CA PRO A 28 0.59 -1.61 -11.02
C PRO A 28 0.37 -0.13 -10.75
N VAL A 29 -0.88 0.31 -10.92
CA VAL A 29 -1.29 1.70 -10.71
C VAL A 29 -2.38 1.79 -9.65
N ILE A 30 -2.49 2.96 -9.04
CA ILE A 30 -3.62 3.31 -8.18
C ILE A 30 -4.55 4.22 -8.96
N VAL A 31 -5.83 3.86 -8.99
CA VAL A 31 -6.89 4.59 -9.67
C VAL A 31 -8.11 4.63 -8.78
N HIS A 32 -8.59 5.82 -8.45
CA HIS A 32 -9.92 5.96 -7.87
C HIS A 32 -10.94 5.75 -8.99
N GLY A 33 -11.63 4.61 -8.98
CA GLY A 33 -12.66 4.30 -9.97
C GLY A 33 -13.62 5.48 -10.15
N TYR A 34 -13.86 5.88 -11.41
CA TYR A 34 -14.82 6.92 -11.83
C TYR A 34 -14.43 8.40 -11.60
N THR A 35 -13.15 8.76 -11.45
CA THR A 35 -12.72 10.18 -11.34
C THR A 35 -11.65 10.58 -12.36
N PHE A 36 -11.52 11.87 -12.69
CA PHE A 36 -10.56 12.44 -13.66
C PHE A 36 -9.10 12.48 -13.17
N VAL A 37 -8.77 11.76 -12.09
CA VAL A 37 -7.43 11.76 -11.50
C VAL A 37 -6.50 10.91 -12.37
N PRO A 38 -5.32 11.42 -12.77
CA PRO A 38 -4.36 10.62 -13.52
C PRO A 38 -3.90 9.41 -12.71
N GLU A 39 -3.65 8.29 -13.40
CA GLU A 39 -3.09 7.07 -12.81
C GLU A 39 -1.79 7.40 -12.07
N ILE A 40 -1.68 6.97 -10.80
CA ILE A 40 -0.48 7.15 -9.99
C ILE A 40 0.22 5.81 -9.85
N SER A 41 1.55 5.81 -9.85
CA SER A 41 2.34 4.60 -9.60
C SER A 41 2.05 4.04 -8.21
N ALA A 42 1.66 2.76 -8.13
CA ALA A 42 1.47 2.10 -6.84
C ALA A 42 2.76 2.12 -6.01
N LYS A 43 3.92 2.01 -6.68
CA LYS A 43 5.24 2.07 -6.02
C LYS A 43 5.46 3.41 -5.32
N GLU A 44 5.21 4.52 -6.01
CA GLU A 44 5.41 5.87 -5.46
C GLU A 44 4.50 6.11 -4.24
N VAL A 45 3.27 5.59 -4.28
CA VAL A 45 2.34 5.69 -3.14
C VAL A 45 2.84 4.87 -1.96
N LEU A 46 3.32 3.64 -2.17
CA LEU A 46 3.88 2.81 -1.10
C LEU A 46 5.13 3.45 -0.48
N GLU A 47 6.01 4.06 -1.28
CA GLU A 47 7.17 4.81 -0.80
C GLU A 47 6.74 6.00 0.07
N ALA A 48 5.75 6.78 -0.37
CA ALA A 48 5.21 7.91 0.38
C ALA A 48 4.55 7.48 1.72
N ILE A 49 3.87 6.32 1.72
CA ILE A 49 3.32 5.73 2.95
C ILE A 49 4.46 5.37 3.90
N ALA A 50 5.49 4.64 3.43
CA ALA A 50 6.60 4.22 4.26
C ALA A 50 7.32 5.41 4.91
N GLU A 51 7.51 6.50 4.16
CA GLU A 51 8.13 7.72 4.68
C GLU A 51 7.27 8.42 5.74
N SER A 52 5.95 8.28 5.67
CA SER A 52 5.02 9.06 6.49
C SER A 52 4.38 8.27 7.64
N ALA A 53 4.36 6.93 7.55
CA ALA A 53 3.57 6.02 8.38
C ALA A 53 3.73 6.25 9.88
N PHE A 54 4.94 6.56 10.34
CA PHE A 54 5.23 6.68 11.78
C PHE A 54 5.71 8.08 12.20
N LYS A 55 5.58 9.09 11.33
CA LYS A 55 6.03 10.47 11.65
C LYS A 55 5.23 11.11 12.80
N THR A 56 3.96 10.75 12.97
CA THR A 56 3.04 11.37 13.93
C THR A 56 2.49 10.40 14.97
N SER A 57 2.74 9.09 14.81
CA SER A 57 2.19 8.05 15.67
C SER A 57 2.93 6.73 15.51
N ASP A 58 3.25 6.06 16.62
CA ASP A 58 3.94 4.75 16.65
C ASP A 58 2.97 3.55 16.58
N TYR A 59 1.66 3.79 16.60
CA TYR A 59 0.65 2.72 16.49
C TYR A 59 0.67 2.08 15.09
N PRO A 60 0.18 0.85 14.88
CA PRO A 60 0.21 0.22 13.55
C PRO A 60 -0.58 1.01 12.49
N VAL A 61 -0.19 0.87 11.21
CA VAL A 61 -0.97 1.30 10.04
C VAL A 61 -1.56 0.07 9.37
N VAL A 62 -2.83 0.16 8.99
CA VAL A 62 -3.52 -0.85 8.19
C VAL A 62 -3.66 -0.34 6.76
N LEU A 63 -3.23 -1.15 5.80
CA LEU A 63 -3.44 -0.88 4.38
C LEU A 63 -4.56 -1.79 3.88
N SER A 64 -5.64 -1.20 3.38
CA SER A 64 -6.76 -1.89 2.77
C SER A 64 -6.56 -1.91 1.26
N PHE A 65 -6.28 -3.08 0.68
CA PHE A 65 -6.04 -3.22 -0.75
C PHE A 65 -7.32 -3.67 -1.46
N GLU A 66 -7.86 -2.82 -2.34
CA GLU A 66 -8.87 -3.23 -3.32
C GLU A 66 -8.13 -3.67 -4.59
N ASN A 67 -8.00 -4.98 -4.80
CA ASN A 67 -7.07 -5.55 -5.78
C ASN A 67 -7.77 -6.03 -7.06
N HIS A 68 -7.58 -5.27 -8.15
CA HIS A 68 -8.03 -5.61 -9.51
C HIS A 68 -6.87 -6.04 -10.44
N CYS A 69 -5.68 -6.26 -9.88
CA CYS A 69 -4.49 -6.63 -10.64
C CYS A 69 -4.49 -8.10 -11.06
N ASN A 70 -3.84 -8.42 -12.18
CA ASN A 70 -3.54 -9.78 -12.60
C ASN A 70 -2.42 -10.39 -11.74
N PRO A 71 -2.26 -11.73 -11.71
CA PRO A 71 -1.29 -12.38 -10.83
C PRO A 71 0.16 -11.88 -10.95
N ARG A 72 0.58 -11.47 -12.15
CA ARG A 72 1.94 -10.94 -12.38
C ARG A 72 2.13 -9.58 -11.71
N GLN A 73 1.14 -8.70 -11.81
CA GLN A 73 1.18 -7.39 -11.14
C GLN A 73 0.92 -7.52 -9.63
N GLN A 74 0.11 -8.49 -9.18
CA GLN A 74 -0.02 -8.80 -7.74
C GLN A 74 1.32 -9.23 -7.13
N ALA A 75 2.09 -10.07 -7.83
CA ALA A 75 3.42 -10.45 -7.38
C ALA A 75 4.38 -9.24 -7.28
N LYS A 76 4.29 -8.29 -8.22
CA LYS A 76 5.03 -7.03 -8.14
C LYS A 76 4.64 -6.21 -6.91
N ILE A 77 3.33 -6.05 -6.65
CA ILE A 77 2.83 -5.33 -5.47
C ILE A 77 3.37 -5.98 -4.18
N ALA A 78 3.30 -7.30 -4.07
CA ALA A 78 3.82 -8.03 -2.91
C ALA A 78 5.34 -7.83 -2.73
N ASN A 79 6.11 -7.79 -3.83
CA ASN A 79 7.54 -7.51 -3.77
C ASN A 79 7.81 -6.07 -3.34
N TYR A 80 7.07 -5.10 -3.88
CA TYR A 80 7.16 -3.70 -3.45
C TYR A 80 6.86 -3.54 -1.96
N CYS A 81 5.82 -4.20 -1.43
CA CYS A 81 5.56 -4.16 0.01
C CYS A 81 6.75 -4.69 0.82
N ARG A 82 7.35 -5.81 0.43
CA ARG A 82 8.52 -6.37 1.14
C ARG A 82 9.74 -5.47 1.06
N GLU A 83 10.03 -4.93 -0.12
CA GLU A 83 11.22 -4.09 -0.36
C GLU A 83 11.09 -2.72 0.31
N ILE A 84 9.92 -2.09 0.21
CA ILE A 84 9.70 -0.71 0.67
C ILE A 84 9.46 -0.67 2.18
N PHE A 85 8.60 -1.56 2.70
CA PHE A 85 8.28 -1.55 4.13
C PHE A 85 9.31 -2.30 4.97
N GLY A 86 9.99 -3.30 4.41
CA GLY A 86 11.03 -4.05 5.11
C GLY A 86 10.57 -4.55 6.48
N GLU A 87 11.28 -4.18 7.54
CA GLU A 87 10.97 -4.56 8.93
C GLU A 87 9.67 -3.95 9.46
N MET A 88 9.12 -2.91 8.81
CA MET A 88 7.82 -2.34 9.17
C MET A 88 6.64 -3.21 8.69
N LEU A 89 6.89 -4.15 7.78
CA LEU A 89 5.87 -5.07 7.29
C LEU A 89 5.70 -6.23 8.26
N LEU A 90 4.49 -6.39 8.78
CA LEU A 90 4.10 -7.61 9.48
C LEU A 90 3.74 -8.69 8.44
N ASP A 91 4.70 -9.52 8.08
CA ASP A 91 4.55 -10.59 7.07
C ASP A 91 4.30 -11.99 7.67
N ALA A 92 4.40 -12.11 8.99
CA ALA A 92 4.08 -13.31 9.75
C ALA A 92 3.23 -12.98 10.99
N PRO A 93 2.44 -13.95 11.48
CA PRO A 93 1.71 -13.79 12.74
C PRO A 93 2.67 -13.57 13.91
N ILE A 94 2.26 -12.76 14.88
CA ILE A 94 3.03 -12.55 16.11
C ILE A 94 2.95 -13.83 16.95
N GLU A 95 4.06 -14.25 17.56
CA GLU A 95 4.18 -15.52 18.31
C GLU A 95 3.04 -15.78 19.31
N ASN A 96 2.57 -14.72 19.98
CA ASN A 96 1.50 -14.81 20.99
C ASN A 96 0.07 -14.75 20.41
N HIS A 97 -0.05 -14.58 19.10
CA HIS A 97 -1.32 -14.49 18.37
C HIS A 97 -1.24 -15.28 17.05
N PRO A 98 -1.11 -16.62 17.11
CA PRO A 98 -1.06 -17.45 15.91
C PRO A 98 -2.37 -17.33 15.12
N LEU A 99 -2.28 -17.41 13.79
CA LEU A 99 -3.45 -17.53 12.93
C LEU A 99 -4.19 -18.82 13.31
N LYS A 100 -5.51 -18.71 13.49
CA LYS A 100 -6.36 -19.90 13.62
C LYS A 100 -6.58 -20.44 12.22
N ASP A 101 -6.26 -21.70 12.00
CA ASP A 101 -6.64 -22.39 10.77
C ASP A 101 -8.17 -22.31 10.61
N SER A 102 -8.63 -21.80 9.47
CA SER A 102 -10.03 -21.64 9.10
C SER A 102 -10.54 -22.82 8.28
#